data_AF-A0A7S3X292-F1
#
_entry.id   AF-A0A7S3X292-F1
#
_cell.length_a   1.000
_cell.length_b   1.000
_cell.length_c   1.000
_cell.angle_alpha   90.00
_cell.angle_beta   90.00
_cell.angle_gamma   90.00
#
_symmetry.space_group_name_H-M   'P 1'
#
loop_
_entity.id
_entity.type
_entity.pdbx_description
1 polymer ?
#
loop_
_entity_poly.entity_id
_entity_poly.type
_entity_poly.pdbx_seq_one_letter_code
_entity_poly.pdbx_strand_id
1 'polypeptide(L)'
;ENYKIYRLAKDGTVTFMHPADGVFPEKVNKGRVQVNGRPFTVCQNPQPGDLKWTKYHQKSYEADPLTTMFVKARLDAFQDRENLFALPQPNDWVSEEEWPEVSKKLYDELMSL
;
A
#
# COMPACT_ATOMS: atom_id res chain seq x y z
N GLU A 1 -31.67 -18.24 -23.28
CA GLU A 1 -31.32 -17.60 -21.98
C GLU A 1 -31.69 -18.47 -20.76
N ASN A 2 -31.50 -19.80 -20.82
CA ASN A 2 -31.84 -20.72 -19.72
C ASN A 2 -30.83 -21.87 -19.59
N TYR A 3 -29.59 -21.64 -20.03
CA TYR A 3 -28.56 -22.67 -19.92
C TYR A 3 -28.04 -22.73 -18.48
N LYS A 4 -27.65 -23.94 -18.07
CA LYS A 4 -27.06 -24.22 -16.76
C LYS A 4 -25.72 -24.87 -16.99
N ILE A 5 -24.66 -24.28 -16.44
CA ILE A 5 -23.30 -24.81 -16.54
C ILE A 5 -22.98 -25.53 -15.24
N TYR A 6 -22.56 -26.78 -15.39
CA TYR A 6 -22.10 -27.63 -14.30
C TYR A 6 -20.64 -28.01 -14.55
N ARG A 7 -19.88 -28.15 -13.46
CA ARG A 7 -18.55 -28.76 -13.48
C ARG A 7 -18.65 -30.15 -12.85
N LEU A 8 -18.21 -31.16 -13.59
CA LEU A 8 -18.08 -32.52 -13.07
C LEU A 8 -16.63 -32.75 -12.63
N ALA A 9 -16.43 -33.10 -11.36
CA ALA A 9 -15.12 -33.53 -10.86
C ALA A 9 -14.84 -35.00 -11.26
N LYS A 10 -13.57 -35.41 -11.26
CA LYS A 10 -13.19 -36.82 -11.52
C LYS A 10 -13.82 -37.80 -10.53
N ASP A 11 -14.09 -37.34 -9.32
CA ASP A 11 -14.71 -38.13 -8.24
C ASP A 11 -16.24 -38.28 -8.42
N GLY A 12 -16.82 -37.69 -9.47
CA GLY A 12 -18.25 -37.73 -9.76
C GLY A 12 -19.08 -36.60 -9.12
N THR A 13 -18.47 -35.75 -8.29
CA THR A 13 -19.15 -34.60 -7.68
C THR A 13 -19.53 -33.56 -8.75
N VAL A 14 -20.81 -33.18 -8.77
CA VAL A 14 -21.35 -32.15 -9.68
C VAL A 14 -21.44 -30.81 -8.93
N THR A 15 -20.67 -29.82 -9.37
CA THR A 15 -20.77 -28.44 -8.87
C THR A 15 -21.56 -27.58 -9.84
N PHE A 16 -22.60 -26.90 -9.37
CA PHE A 16 -23.34 -25.92 -10.17
C PHE A 16 -22.54 -24.62 -10.26
N MET A 17 -22.21 -24.17 -11.48
CA MET A 17 -21.33 -23.02 -11.71
C MET A 17 -22.09 -21.77 -12.17
N HIS A 18 -23.06 -21.92 -13.08
CA HIS A 18 -23.71 -20.76 -13.70
C HIS A 18 -25.16 -21.02 -14.14
N PRO A 19 -26.09 -20.05 -13.93
CA PRO A 19 -25.95 -18.86 -13.10
C PRO A 19 -26.06 -19.21 -11.61
N ALA A 20 -25.02 -18.94 -10.81
CA ALA A 20 -24.95 -19.35 -9.40
C ALA A 20 -26.12 -18.80 -8.56
N ASP A 21 -26.49 -17.54 -8.77
CA ASP A 21 -27.59 -16.87 -8.06
C ASP A 21 -28.96 -17.05 -8.76
N GLY A 22 -29.04 -17.87 -9.81
CA GLY A 22 -30.23 -18.01 -10.66
C GLY A 22 -30.47 -16.85 -11.65
N VAL A 23 -29.89 -15.68 -11.41
CA VAL A 23 -29.91 -14.52 -12.31
C VAL A 23 -28.57 -14.39 -13.03
N PHE A 24 -28.59 -14.12 -14.33
CA PHE A 24 -27.38 -13.87 -15.12
C PHE A 24 -26.53 -12.72 -14.54
N PRO A 25 -25.19 -12.79 -14.65
CA PRO A 25 -24.29 -11.82 -14.03
C PRO A 25 -24.41 -10.42 -14.65
N GLU A 26 -24.83 -10.33 -15.92
CA GLU A 26 -25.03 -9.06 -16.64
C GLU A 26 -26.08 -8.16 -15.97
N LYS A 27 -27.09 -8.75 -15.34
CA LYS A 27 -28.13 -8.02 -14.62
C LYS A 27 -27.73 -7.85 -13.15
N VAL A 28 -27.83 -6.61 -12.64
CA VAL A 28 -27.60 -6.31 -11.23
C VAL A 28 -28.66 -6.97 -10.34
N ASN A 29 -28.24 -7.53 -9.20
CA ASN A 29 -29.12 -8.14 -8.22
C ASN A 29 -28.81 -7.61 -6.81
N LYS A 30 -29.85 -7.34 -6.02
CA LYS A 30 -29.71 -6.90 -4.62
C LYS A 30 -29.28 -8.11 -3.79
N GLY A 31 -28.11 -8.02 -3.14
CA GLY A 31 -27.50 -9.12 -2.39
C GLY A 31 -26.11 -9.53 -2.88
N ARG A 32 -25.66 -9.05 -4.05
CA ARG A 32 -24.27 -9.21 -4.48
C ARG A 32 -23.36 -8.26 -3.70
N VAL A 33 -22.27 -8.78 -3.17
CA VAL A 33 -21.23 -8.01 -2.48
C VAL A 33 -20.10 -7.70 -3.46
N GLN A 34 -19.52 -6.52 -3.34
CA GLN A 34 -18.31 -6.18 -4.08
C GLN A 34 -17.13 -6.99 -3.53
N VAL A 35 -16.65 -7.96 -4.32
CA VAL A 35 -15.46 -8.75 -3.97
C VAL A 35 -14.27 -8.18 -4.74
N ASN A 36 -13.13 -8.00 -4.06
CA ASN A 36 -11.88 -7.45 -4.62
C ASN A 36 -11.99 -6.02 -5.19
N GLY A 37 -12.93 -5.22 -4.68
CA GLY A 37 -13.02 -3.80 -4.99
C GLY A 37 -11.88 -3.00 -4.36
N ARG A 38 -11.28 -2.08 -5.12
CA ARG A 38 -10.25 -1.15 -4.63
C ARG A 38 -10.83 0.28 -4.59
N PRO A 39 -10.60 1.05 -3.52
CA PRO A 39 -11.19 2.40 -3.35
C PRO A 39 -10.38 3.51 -4.06
N PHE A 40 -9.55 3.18 -5.04
CA PHE A 40 -8.67 4.12 -5.73
C PHE A 40 -8.54 3.78 -7.22
N THR A 41 -7.99 4.69 -8.02
CA THR A 41 -7.90 4.52 -9.48
C THR A 41 -6.72 3.63 -9.89
N VAL A 42 -6.75 3.04 -11.08
CA VAL A 42 -5.67 2.15 -11.58
C VAL A 42 -4.32 2.88 -11.65
N CYS A 43 -4.33 4.19 -11.89
CA CYS A 43 -3.12 5.03 -11.93
C CYS A 43 -2.52 5.31 -10.54
N GLN A 44 -3.22 4.99 -9.46
CA GLN A 44 -2.76 5.18 -8.08
C GLN A 44 -2.11 3.92 -7.50
N ASN A 45 -1.80 2.92 -8.33
CA ASN A 45 -1.02 1.77 -7.89
C ASN A 45 0.42 2.20 -7.54
N PRO A 46 0.98 1.67 -6.44
CA PRO A 46 2.36 1.98 -6.03
C PRO A 46 3.35 1.38 -7.03
N GLN A 47 4.55 1.95 -7.13
CA GLN A 47 5.57 1.40 -8.01
C GLN A 47 6.11 0.08 -7.42
N PRO A 48 6.57 -0.87 -8.26
CA PRO A 48 7.16 -2.12 -7.78
C PRO A 48 8.37 -1.93 -6.84
N GLY A 49 9.11 -0.83 -7.02
CA GLY A 49 10.25 -0.46 -6.18
C GLY A 49 9.83 -0.04 -4.77
N ASP A 50 8.68 0.62 -4.61
CA ASP A 50 8.18 1.08 -3.31
C ASP A 50 7.71 -0.09 -2.44
N LEU A 51 7.31 -1.19 -3.08
CA LEU A 51 6.89 -2.44 -2.44
C LEU A 51 8.03 -3.44 -2.23
N LYS A 52 9.28 -2.98 -2.35
CA LYS A 52 10.44 -3.84 -2.09
C LYS A 52 10.41 -4.37 -0.66
N TRP A 53 10.81 -5.64 -0.50
CA TRP A 53 10.79 -6.39 0.77
C TRP A 53 9.40 -6.61 1.40
N THR A 54 8.32 -6.37 0.65
CA THR A 54 6.97 -6.75 1.06
C THR A 54 6.52 -8.03 0.36
N LYS A 55 5.40 -8.62 0.81
CA LYS A 55 4.72 -9.73 0.13
C LYS A 55 4.37 -9.42 -1.34
N TYR A 56 4.19 -8.15 -1.67
CA TYR A 56 3.72 -7.68 -2.98
C TYR A 56 4.84 -7.19 -3.88
N HIS A 57 6.09 -7.59 -3.61
CA HIS A 57 7.22 -7.23 -4.44
C HIS A 57 6.96 -7.66 -5.91
N GLN A 58 7.16 -6.74 -6.85
CA GLN A 58 6.85 -6.89 -8.29
C GLN A 58 5.36 -7.08 -8.66
N LYS A 59 4.46 -7.16 -7.68
CA LYS A 59 3.03 -7.38 -7.87
C LYS A 59 2.20 -6.27 -7.23
N SER A 60 2.41 -5.03 -7.67
CA SER A 60 1.74 -3.85 -7.10
C SER A 60 0.21 -3.90 -7.18
N TYR A 61 -0.33 -4.57 -8.21
CA TYR A 61 -1.76 -4.76 -8.40
C TYR A 61 -2.40 -5.79 -7.47
N GLU A 62 -1.61 -6.60 -6.76
CA GLU A 62 -2.12 -7.53 -5.73
C GLU A 62 -2.11 -6.92 -4.33
N ALA A 63 -1.42 -5.78 -4.12
CA ALA A 63 -1.27 -5.15 -2.82
C ALA A 63 -2.62 -4.79 -2.18
N ASP A 64 -2.77 -5.02 -0.88
CA ASP A 64 -4.00 -4.67 -0.16
C ASP A 64 -4.20 -3.15 -0.16
N PRO A 65 -5.44 -2.64 -0.13
CA PRO A 65 -5.68 -1.19 -0.12
C PRO A 65 -4.95 -0.48 1.01
N LEU A 66 -4.87 -1.10 2.19
CA LEU A 66 -4.15 -0.56 3.35
C LEU A 66 -2.64 -0.43 3.06
N THR A 67 -2.04 -1.45 2.45
CA THR A 67 -0.61 -1.43 2.10
C THR A 67 -0.31 -0.34 1.07
N THR A 68 -1.16 -0.20 0.05
CA THR A 68 -1.04 0.87 -0.94
C THR A 68 -1.13 2.24 -0.29
N MET A 69 -2.11 2.47 0.59
CA MET A 69 -2.28 3.73 1.30
C MET A 69 -1.09 4.05 2.21
N PHE A 70 -0.55 3.05 2.92
CA PHE A 70 0.62 3.23 3.79
C PHE A 70 1.88 3.59 3.01
N VAL A 71 2.15 2.89 1.90
CA VAL A 71 3.30 3.20 1.03
C VAL A 71 3.18 4.61 0.48
N LYS A 72 1.98 5.02 0.08
CA LYS A 72 1.75 6.39 -0.41
C LYS A 72 1.97 7.43 0.68
N ALA A 73 1.37 7.25 1.86
CA ALA A 73 1.56 8.16 2.99
C ALA A 73 3.05 8.29 3.37
N ARG A 74 3.81 7.19 3.29
CA ARG A 74 5.26 7.20 3.48
C ARG A 74 5.99 8.02 2.41
N LEU A 75 5.64 7.85 1.14
CA LEU A 75 6.23 8.64 0.04
C LEU A 75 5.92 10.12 0.17
N ASP A 76 4.67 10.46 0.49
CA ASP A 76 4.21 11.83 0.67
C ASP A 76 4.96 12.48 1.86
N ALA A 77 5.14 11.76 2.97
CA ALA A 77 5.92 12.23 4.13
C ALA A 77 7.41 12.48 3.80
N PHE A 78 8.01 11.71 2.88
CA PHE A 78 9.38 11.99 2.43
C PHE A 78 9.49 13.23 1.53
N GLN A 79 8.40 13.62 0.87
CA GLN A 79 8.36 14.80 0.00
C GLN A 79 7.98 16.07 0.75
N ASP A 80 7.34 15.95 1.92
CA ASP A 80 6.94 17.06 2.77
C ASP A 80 8.17 17.75 3.39
N ARG A 81 8.69 18.76 2.67
CA ARG A 81 9.84 19.56 3.12
C ARG A 81 9.49 20.59 4.20
N GLU A 82 8.22 20.98 4.29
CA GLU A 82 7.77 22.03 5.22
C GLU A 82 7.65 21.49 6.64
N ASN A 83 7.15 20.26 6.79
CA ASN A 83 7.06 19.58 8.09
C ASN A 83 8.24 18.66 8.38
N LEU A 84 9.20 18.54 7.46
CA LEU A 84 10.44 17.81 7.75
C LEU A 84 11.18 18.57 8.85
N PHE A 85 11.37 17.93 10.00
CA PHE A 85 12.26 18.44 11.03
C PHE A 85 13.66 18.57 10.42
N ALA A 86 14.01 19.79 10.00
CA ALA A 86 15.34 20.08 9.52
C ALA A 86 16.26 19.97 10.73
N LEU A 87 16.99 18.86 10.84
CA LEU A 87 18.14 18.82 11.73
C LEU A 87 19.01 20.03 11.36
N PRO A 88 19.46 20.83 12.35
CA PRO A 88 20.37 21.92 12.08
C PRO A 88 21.54 21.35 11.29
N GLN A 89 21.72 21.83 10.06
CA GLN A 89 22.84 21.41 9.24
C GLN A 89 24.11 21.92 9.92
N PRO A 90 25.15 21.10 10.08
CA PRO A 90 26.41 21.59 10.62
C PRO A 90 26.93 22.68 9.68
N ASN A 91 27.22 23.86 10.25
CA ASN A 91 27.59 25.03 9.46
C ASN A 91 28.95 24.88 8.77
N ASP A 92 29.79 23.95 9.21
CA ASP A 92 31.09 23.62 8.62
C ASP A 92 31.53 22.19 9.01
N TRP A 93 32.58 21.69 8.35
CA TRP A 93 33.26 20.46 8.75
C TRP A 93 33.93 20.67 10.11
N VAL A 94 33.36 20.08 11.17
CA VAL A 94 33.90 20.12 12.53
C VAL A 94 35.09 19.16 12.61
N SER A 95 36.20 19.60 13.21
CA SER A 95 37.32 18.69 13.48
C SER A 95 36.92 17.63 14.53
N GLU A 96 37.56 16.46 14.52
CA GLU A 96 37.21 15.36 15.43
C GLU A 96 37.37 15.75 16.92
N GLU A 97 38.28 16.68 17.20
CA GLU A 97 38.55 17.22 18.55
C GLU A 97 37.43 18.15 19.05
N GLU A 98 36.76 18.87 18.15
CA GLU A 98 35.71 19.86 18.47
C GLU A 98 34.30 19.22 18.51
N TRP A 99 34.15 17.99 18.01
CA TRP A 99 32.88 17.28 17.92
C TRP A 99 32.16 17.07 19.26
N PRO A 100 32.84 16.70 20.38
CA PRO A 100 32.17 16.49 21.66
C PRO A 100 31.46 17.75 22.18
N GLU A 101 32.05 18.93 21.97
CA GLU A 101 31.48 20.19 22.42
C GLU A 101 30.32 20.66 21.53
N VAL A 102 30.46 20.53 20.21
CA VAL A 102 29.40 20.86 19.25
C VAL A 102 28.20 19.94 19.43
N SER A 103 28.43 18.64 19.63
CA SER A 103 27.39 17.65 19.91
C SER A 103 26.58 18.00 21.17
N LYS A 104 27.26 18.39 22.25
CA LYS A 104 26.60 18.80 23.49
C LYS A 104 25.75 20.06 23.30
N LYS A 105 26.25 21.06 22.58
CA LYS A 105 25.49 22.28 22.27
C LYS A 105 24.23 21.99 21.43
N LEU A 106 24.37 21.17 20.40
CA LEU A 106 23.24 20.73 19.56
C LEU A 106 22.18 19.99 20.38
N TYR A 107 22.61 19.15 21.32
CA TYR A 107 21.71 18.44 22.22
C TYR A 107 20.97 19.38 23.17
N ASP A 108 21.67 20.36 23.75
CA ASP A 108 21.07 21.34 24.65
C ASP A 108 20.07 22.25 23.90
N GLU A 109 20.38 22.67 22.66
CA GLU A 109 19.45 23.40 21.79
C GLU A 109 18.20 22.57 21.47
N LEU A 110 18.37 21.29 21.12
CA LEU A 110 17.27 20.36 20.86
C LEU A 110 16.37 20.19 22.08
N MET A 111 16.96 20.10 23.29
CA MET A 111 16.21 19.94 24.54
C MET A 111 15.53 21.22 25.03
N SER A 112 15.83 22.37 24.40
CA SER A 112 15.23 23.67 24.71
C SER A 112 14.04 24.05 23.82
N LEU A 113 13.85 23.34 22.69
CA LEU A 113 12.72 23.46 21.75
C LEU A 113 11.51 22.65 22.22
#